data_AF-A0A924V1G5-F1
#
_entry.id   AF-A0A924V1G5-F1
#
_cell.length_a   1.000
_cell.length_b   1.000
_cell.length_c   1.000
_cell.angle_alpha   90.00
_cell.angle_beta   90.00
_cell.angle_gamma   90.00
#
_symmetry.space_group_name_H-M   'P 1'
#
loop_
_entity.id
_entity.type
_entity.pdbx_description
1 polymer ?
#
loop_
_entity_poly.entity_id
_entity_poly.type
_entity_poly.pdbx_seq_one_letter_code
_entity_poly.pdbx_strand_id
1 'polypeptide(L)'
;MTGCGGGSSSSSNNNNNNPPTAACSINSAATDLQKAKDFVTSFNAIISNTQKTFETYKPTNLAGTEELGAAAGAIVQVIDAANTKSAALTTAEIQSALESDGAQNKFTNVSGLTATVSAGTVTVSGSFTIQVQTGYAFPSGVYTPTYGSPVTVNVSKFVTKIPTGSTTGASYNAQLNADSAISVTTASNQTTTLKAGANSTFDVTYPTSDTLNNNIDNAIPNSGKINFANISVTSGDTKLSLDQFALLGKKVKYTTGTSTVVQTSFVPTSITFKGSASQGVNTAGIDATINLTNDLSGVIALDANGSETSTNFVKGNFTLNLTTTITVGAQTNVFTAKFAGNRAAYNAAQISNIELSSNCDKITGTADFTAATAAQPETVKVVLNHPNGASTTINNILSVGDAPAGTKVSDITVNGTVQGSIFKSTNSVYQASFPEAAGGTMTIVIAN
;
A
#
# COMPACT_ATOMS: atom_id res chain seq x y z
N MET A 1 25.31 27.41 -60.15
CA MET A 1 26.53 27.48 -59.31
C MET A 1 26.13 27.03 -57.91
N THR A 2 26.23 25.74 -57.58
CA THR A 2 27.42 25.03 -56.99
C THR A 2 27.86 25.68 -55.67
N GLY A 3 27.99 25.00 -54.52
CA GLY A 3 28.09 23.55 -54.22
C GLY A 3 27.28 23.15 -52.97
N CYS A 4 26.90 21.90 -52.75
CA CYS A 4 27.62 20.60 -52.68
C CYS A 4 28.36 20.34 -51.34
N GLY A 5 27.94 19.27 -50.68
CA GLY A 5 28.69 18.46 -49.70
C GLY A 5 27.98 18.37 -48.33
N GLY A 6 27.55 17.23 -47.82
CA GLY A 6 27.65 15.84 -48.25
C GLY A 6 26.87 14.96 -47.26
N GLY A 7 26.31 13.85 -47.75
CA GLY A 7 25.58 12.90 -46.93
C GLY A 7 26.49 11.94 -46.17
N SER A 8 25.95 11.34 -45.12
CA SER A 8 26.33 10.01 -44.65
C SER A 8 25.13 9.36 -43.98
N SER A 9 24.56 8.39 -44.68
CA SER A 9 23.62 7.41 -44.19
C SER A 9 24.38 6.28 -43.50
N SER A 10 24.12 6.07 -42.21
CA SER A 10 24.51 4.86 -41.49
C SER A 10 23.27 4.27 -40.82
N SER A 11 22.78 3.19 -41.42
CA SER A 11 21.82 2.27 -40.85
C SER A 11 22.42 1.62 -39.59
N SER A 12 21.72 1.74 -38.47
CA SER A 12 21.85 0.80 -37.36
C SER A 12 20.46 0.58 -36.76
N ASN A 13 19.88 -0.52 -37.22
CA ASN A 13 18.74 -1.20 -36.64
C ASN A 13 19.11 -1.58 -35.19
N ASN A 14 18.38 -1.07 -34.20
CA ASN A 14 18.34 -1.69 -32.88
C ASN A 14 16.96 -1.47 -32.27
N ASN A 15 16.23 -2.57 -32.13
CA ASN A 15 14.96 -2.69 -31.43
C ASN A 15 15.08 -2.13 -30.00
N ASN A 16 14.59 -0.92 -29.78
CA ASN A 16 14.20 -0.47 -28.45
C ASN A 16 12.68 -0.38 -28.42
N ASN A 17 12.05 -1.36 -27.76
CA ASN A 17 10.66 -1.33 -27.31
C ASN A 17 10.48 -0.22 -26.26
N ASN A 18 10.52 1.04 -26.68
CA ASN A 18 10.00 2.14 -25.88
C ASN A 18 8.70 2.62 -26.54
N PRO A 19 7.57 2.71 -25.81
CA PRO A 19 6.37 3.32 -26.36
C PRO A 19 6.72 4.77 -26.77
N PRO A 20 6.04 5.33 -27.79
CA PRO A 20 6.32 6.69 -28.20
C PRO A 20 6.01 7.64 -27.04
N THR A 21 7.05 8.17 -26.40
CA THR A 21 6.94 9.35 -25.55
C THR A 21 6.50 10.49 -26.45
N ALA A 22 5.21 10.86 -26.41
CA ALA A 22 4.74 12.10 -27.00
C ALA A 22 5.65 13.24 -26.50
N ALA A 23 6.23 14.01 -27.42
CA ALA A 23 7.07 15.14 -27.06
C ALA A 23 6.24 16.13 -26.23
N CYS A 24 6.52 16.23 -24.93
CA CYS A 24 5.87 17.19 -24.05
C CYS A 24 6.36 18.61 -24.39
N SER A 25 5.65 19.32 -25.26
CA SER A 25 5.80 20.77 -25.37
C SER A 25 4.85 21.41 -24.35
N ILE A 26 5.38 21.87 -23.22
CA ILE A 26 4.68 22.88 -22.43
C ILE A 26 4.63 24.11 -23.32
N ASN A 27 3.48 24.38 -23.95
CA ASN A 27 3.28 25.60 -24.71
C ASN A 27 3.63 26.78 -23.80
N SER A 28 4.56 27.62 -24.22
CA SER A 28 4.94 28.81 -23.48
C SER A 28 3.75 29.77 -23.51
N ALA A 29 2.88 29.68 -22.51
CA ALA A 29 1.68 30.50 -22.42
C ALA A 29 2.03 31.99 -22.52
N ALA A 30 1.37 32.70 -23.44
CA ALA A 30 1.76 34.07 -23.83
C ALA A 30 1.40 35.14 -22.79
N THR A 31 0.47 34.88 -21.86
CA THR A 31 0.00 35.84 -20.86
C THR A 31 -0.13 35.22 -19.47
N ASP A 32 -0.07 36.04 -18.43
CA ASP A 32 -0.25 35.57 -17.05
C ASP A 32 -1.67 35.06 -16.78
N LEU A 33 -2.70 35.66 -17.40
CA LEU A 33 -4.05 35.13 -17.38
C LEU A 33 -4.13 33.73 -18.00
N GLN A 34 -3.45 33.50 -19.12
CA GLN A 34 -3.42 32.17 -19.75
C GLN A 34 -2.70 31.15 -18.88
N LYS A 35 -1.56 31.53 -18.25
CA LYS A 35 -0.86 30.64 -17.31
C LYS A 35 -1.75 30.20 -16.14
N ALA A 36 -2.56 31.12 -15.61
CA ALA A 36 -3.51 30.84 -14.53
C ALA A 36 -4.64 29.91 -14.97
N LYS A 37 -5.16 30.06 -16.20
CA LYS A 37 -6.14 29.15 -16.80
C LYS A 37 -5.53 27.76 -17.03
N ASP A 38 -4.32 27.71 -17.58
CA ASP A 38 -3.59 26.46 -17.83
C ASP A 38 -3.36 25.68 -16.53
N PHE A 39 -3.07 26.35 -15.40
CA PHE A 39 -2.99 25.69 -14.10
C PHE A 39 -4.26 24.92 -13.75
N VAL A 40 -5.44 25.52 -13.92
CA VAL A 40 -6.73 24.86 -13.64
C VAL A 40 -6.99 23.74 -14.64
N THR A 41 -6.64 23.93 -15.91
CA THR A 41 -6.74 22.89 -16.94
C THR A 41 -5.86 21.68 -16.61
N SER A 42 -4.59 21.90 -16.26
CA SER A 42 -3.66 20.85 -15.84
C SER A 42 -4.17 20.14 -14.59
N PHE A 43 -4.66 20.88 -13.58
CA PHE A 43 -5.22 20.28 -12.37
C PHE A 43 -6.42 19.39 -12.71
N ASN A 44 -7.34 19.87 -13.55
CA ASN A 44 -8.49 19.10 -14.00
C ASN A 44 -8.13 17.87 -14.82
N ALA A 45 -7.13 17.97 -15.70
CA ALA A 45 -6.62 16.84 -16.47
C ALA A 45 -6.08 15.77 -15.52
N ILE A 46 -5.27 16.17 -14.54
CA ILE A 46 -4.73 15.28 -13.49
C ILE A 46 -5.87 14.59 -12.73
N ILE A 47 -6.84 15.33 -12.19
CA ILE A 47 -7.95 14.78 -11.40
C ILE A 47 -8.87 13.88 -12.25
N SER A 48 -9.28 14.35 -13.43
CA SER A 48 -10.21 13.60 -14.30
C SER A 48 -9.60 12.27 -14.77
N ASN A 49 -8.31 12.27 -15.12
CA ASN A 49 -7.60 11.05 -15.50
C ASN A 49 -7.49 10.10 -14.31
N THR A 50 -7.30 10.63 -13.10
CA THR A 50 -7.28 9.84 -11.85
C THR A 50 -8.63 9.20 -11.55
N GLN A 51 -9.73 9.94 -11.66
CA GLN A 51 -11.06 9.38 -11.42
C GLN A 51 -11.45 8.30 -12.44
N LYS A 52 -11.23 8.57 -13.74
CA LYS A 52 -11.46 7.59 -14.80
C LYS A 52 -10.66 6.32 -14.56
N THR A 53 -9.44 6.46 -14.06
CA THR A 53 -8.61 5.33 -13.64
C THR A 53 -9.32 4.49 -12.57
N PHE A 54 -9.71 5.11 -11.46
CA PHE A 54 -10.28 4.36 -10.33
C PHE A 54 -11.59 3.66 -10.69
N GLU A 55 -12.47 4.32 -11.44
CA GLU A 55 -13.76 3.74 -11.82
C GLU A 55 -13.63 2.64 -12.88
N THR A 56 -12.73 2.81 -13.86
CA THR A 56 -12.53 1.81 -14.93
C THR A 56 -11.85 0.54 -14.40
N TYR A 57 -10.95 0.68 -13.42
CA TYR A 57 -10.12 -0.41 -12.91
C TYR A 57 -10.47 -0.81 -11.48
N LYS A 58 -11.70 -0.52 -11.04
CA LYS A 58 -12.20 -0.96 -9.74
C LYS A 58 -12.08 -2.49 -9.68
N PRO A 59 -11.36 -3.05 -8.69
CA PRO A 59 -11.21 -4.50 -8.60
C PRO A 59 -12.59 -5.16 -8.51
N THR A 60 -12.90 -6.03 -9.45
CA THR A 60 -13.98 -7.01 -9.27
C THR A 60 -13.51 -8.08 -8.30
N ASN A 61 -14.41 -8.62 -7.48
CA ASN A 61 -14.09 -9.77 -6.63
C ASN A 61 -13.51 -10.89 -7.50
N LEU A 62 -12.25 -11.22 -7.26
CA LEU A 62 -11.56 -12.30 -7.95
C LEU A 62 -12.20 -13.62 -7.53
N ALA A 63 -12.61 -14.45 -8.49
CA ALA A 63 -13.17 -15.76 -8.19
C ALA A 63 -12.14 -16.62 -7.44
N GLY A 64 -12.57 -17.39 -6.45
CA GLY A 64 -11.69 -18.32 -5.75
C GLY A 64 -10.78 -17.70 -4.68
N THR A 65 -10.88 -16.40 -4.37
CA THR A 65 -9.99 -15.76 -3.37
C THR A 65 -10.29 -16.14 -1.94
N GLU A 66 -11.57 -16.30 -1.60
CA GLU A 66 -11.98 -16.79 -0.28
C GLU A 66 -11.47 -18.22 -0.07
N GLU A 67 -11.66 -19.07 -1.08
CA GLU A 67 -11.16 -20.43 -1.08
C GLU A 67 -9.63 -20.50 -1.08
N LEU A 68 -8.94 -19.57 -1.75
CA LEU A 68 -7.49 -19.46 -1.70
C LEU A 68 -7.00 -19.09 -0.29
N GLY A 69 -7.71 -18.18 0.40
CA GLY A 69 -7.44 -17.84 1.80
C GLY A 69 -7.64 -19.05 2.73
N ALA A 70 -8.74 -19.77 2.56
CA ALA A 70 -9.03 -21.00 3.30
C ALA A 70 -8.00 -22.10 3.02
N ALA A 71 -7.59 -22.26 1.76
CA ALA A 71 -6.54 -23.19 1.37
C ALA A 71 -5.18 -22.82 1.99
N ALA A 72 -4.81 -21.54 1.98
CA ALA A 72 -3.57 -21.08 2.63
C ALA A 72 -3.59 -21.38 4.14
N GLY A 73 -4.71 -21.13 4.82
CA GLY A 73 -4.89 -21.49 6.24
C GLY A 73 -4.74 -22.98 6.50
N ALA A 74 -5.35 -23.83 5.65
CA ALA A 74 -5.21 -25.28 5.70
C ALA A 74 -3.75 -25.74 5.56
N ILE A 75 -2.99 -25.14 4.64
CA ILE A 75 -1.56 -25.47 4.47
C ILE A 75 -0.73 -25.07 5.70
N VAL A 76 -1.06 -23.94 6.35
CA VAL A 76 -0.42 -23.55 7.60
C VAL A 76 -0.67 -24.56 8.72
N GLN A 77 -1.90 -25.08 8.85
CA GLN A 77 -2.21 -26.12 9.85
C GLN A 77 -1.42 -27.41 9.60
N VAL A 78 -1.31 -27.85 8.33
CA VAL A 78 -0.52 -29.03 7.95
C VAL A 78 0.96 -28.81 8.26
N ILE A 79 1.48 -27.60 8.03
CA ILE A 79 2.86 -27.24 8.36
C ILE A 79 3.10 -27.31 9.86
N ASP A 80 2.18 -26.75 10.67
CA ASP A 80 2.31 -26.74 12.12
C ASP A 80 2.28 -28.16 12.71
N ALA A 81 1.37 -29.01 12.24
CA ALA A 81 1.31 -30.42 12.63
C ALA A 81 2.60 -31.17 12.27
N ALA A 82 3.13 -30.97 11.06
CA ALA A 82 4.38 -31.59 10.62
C ALA A 82 5.58 -31.08 11.43
N ASN A 83 5.62 -29.79 11.74
CA ASN A 83 6.67 -29.17 12.54
C ASN A 83 6.65 -29.69 13.99
N THR A 84 5.47 -29.76 14.60
CA THR A 84 5.25 -30.29 15.95
C THR A 84 5.67 -31.76 16.05
N LYS A 85 5.31 -32.58 15.06
CA LYS A 85 5.76 -33.97 14.96
C LYS A 85 7.25 -34.09 14.65
N SER A 86 7.84 -33.05 14.04
CA SER A 86 9.20 -33.04 13.50
C SER A 86 9.48 -34.21 12.53
N ALA A 87 8.45 -34.66 11.80
CA ALA A 87 8.51 -35.77 10.87
C ALA A 87 7.42 -35.65 9.80
N ALA A 88 7.52 -36.43 8.73
CA ALA A 88 6.48 -36.51 7.71
C ALA A 88 5.12 -36.95 8.30
N LEU A 89 4.04 -36.42 7.74
CA LEU A 89 2.67 -36.78 8.12
C LEU A 89 2.13 -37.85 7.17
N THR A 90 1.38 -38.80 7.74
CA THR A 90 0.53 -39.72 7.01
C THR A 90 -0.74 -39.00 6.54
N THR A 91 -1.45 -39.55 5.55
CA THR A 91 -2.72 -38.98 5.08
C THR A 91 -3.75 -38.83 6.21
N ALA A 92 -3.82 -39.79 7.14
CA ALA A 92 -4.73 -39.72 8.28
C ALA A 92 -4.37 -38.56 9.22
N GLU A 93 -3.09 -38.33 9.49
CA GLU A 93 -2.63 -37.20 10.31
C GLU A 93 -2.86 -35.86 9.62
N ILE A 94 -2.67 -35.78 8.30
CA ILE A 94 -3.03 -34.58 7.52
C ILE A 94 -4.52 -34.30 7.63
N GLN A 95 -5.37 -35.32 7.46
CA GLN A 95 -6.82 -35.18 7.61
C GLN A 95 -7.17 -34.67 9.02
N SER A 96 -6.62 -35.29 10.06
CA SER A 96 -6.85 -34.86 11.45
C SER A 96 -6.36 -33.44 11.74
N ALA A 97 -5.23 -33.01 11.16
CA ALA A 97 -4.74 -31.65 11.30
C ALA A 97 -5.72 -30.63 10.68
N LEU A 98 -6.23 -30.92 9.48
CA LEU A 98 -7.20 -30.08 8.77
C LEU A 98 -8.58 -30.02 9.45
N GLU A 99 -8.95 -31.07 10.17
CA GLU A 99 -10.21 -31.17 10.90
C GLU A 99 -10.09 -30.72 12.37
N SER A 100 -8.89 -30.38 12.83
CA SER A 100 -8.66 -29.99 14.22
C SER A 100 -9.22 -28.60 14.54
N ASP A 101 -9.81 -28.50 15.73
CA ASP A 101 -10.35 -27.33 16.44
C ASP A 101 -10.95 -26.19 15.59
N GLY A 102 -12.28 -26.15 15.51
CA GLY A 102 -13.00 -25.06 14.86
C GLY A 102 -12.90 -25.00 13.34
N ALA A 103 -12.46 -26.09 12.69
CA ALA A 103 -12.42 -26.22 11.24
C ALA A 103 -13.83 -26.07 10.63
N GLN A 104 -14.12 -24.85 10.17
CA GLN A 104 -15.39 -24.51 9.54
C GLN A 104 -15.51 -25.13 8.14
N ASN A 105 -14.38 -25.33 7.44
CA ASN A 105 -14.35 -25.82 6.07
C ASN A 105 -14.37 -27.36 5.98
N LYS A 106 -14.89 -27.88 4.87
CA LYS A 106 -14.90 -29.33 4.60
C LYS A 106 -13.79 -29.70 3.63
N PHE A 107 -12.96 -30.66 4.02
CA PHE A 107 -11.83 -31.15 3.23
C PHE A 107 -12.11 -32.56 2.71
N THR A 108 -11.85 -32.78 1.42
CA THR A 108 -12.00 -34.09 0.76
C THR A 108 -10.83 -34.35 -0.18
N ASN A 109 -10.64 -35.60 -0.60
CA ASN A 109 -9.54 -36.00 -1.49
C ASN A 109 -8.14 -35.63 -0.98
N VAL A 110 -7.94 -35.68 0.35
CA VAL A 110 -6.68 -35.29 1.02
C VAL A 110 -5.54 -36.29 0.77
N SER A 111 -5.83 -37.49 0.24
CA SER A 111 -4.81 -38.49 -0.13
C SER A 111 -3.80 -38.02 -1.17
N GLY A 112 -4.12 -36.97 -1.93
CA GLY A 112 -3.21 -36.34 -2.87
C GLY A 112 -2.25 -35.33 -2.23
N LEU A 113 -2.39 -35.00 -0.95
CA LEU A 113 -1.55 -34.03 -0.24
C LEU A 113 -0.45 -34.74 0.56
N THR A 114 0.75 -34.19 0.53
CA THR A 114 1.93 -34.71 1.23
C THR A 114 2.61 -33.61 2.02
N ALA A 115 3.13 -33.97 3.20
CA ALA A 115 3.90 -33.07 4.06
C ALA A 115 5.16 -33.79 4.55
N THR A 116 6.33 -33.25 4.19
CA THR A 116 7.63 -33.82 4.54
C THR A 116 8.46 -32.85 5.34
N VAL A 117 9.26 -33.37 6.28
CA VAL A 117 10.18 -32.58 7.10
C VAL A 117 11.61 -32.99 6.78
N SER A 118 12.47 -32.02 6.49
CA SER A 118 13.89 -32.24 6.26
C SER A 118 14.69 -31.04 6.73
N ALA A 119 15.70 -31.26 7.60
CA ALA A 119 16.63 -30.23 8.08
C ALA A 119 15.94 -28.93 8.57
N GLY A 120 14.88 -29.04 9.39
CA GLY A 120 14.14 -27.87 9.91
C GLY A 120 13.29 -27.14 8.85
N THR A 121 13.02 -27.80 7.73
CA THR A 121 12.17 -27.30 6.65
C THR A 121 10.98 -28.24 6.48
N VAL A 122 9.78 -27.67 6.43
CA VAL A 122 8.55 -28.37 6.07
C VAL A 122 8.22 -28.07 4.63
N THR A 123 7.94 -29.10 3.84
CA THR A 123 7.47 -28.99 2.46
C THR A 123 6.11 -29.63 2.33
N VAL A 124 5.13 -28.88 1.83
CA VAL A 124 3.79 -29.38 1.50
C VAL A 124 3.60 -29.35 -0.01
N SER A 125 3.05 -30.43 -0.58
CA SER A 125 2.85 -30.58 -2.03
C SER A 125 1.70 -31.52 -2.34
N GLY A 126 1.11 -31.33 -3.53
CA GLY A 126 0.07 -32.21 -4.05
C GLY A 126 -1.27 -31.49 -4.17
N SER A 127 -2.37 -32.20 -3.95
CA SER A 127 -3.72 -31.65 -4.18
C SER A 127 -4.74 -32.16 -3.18
N PHE A 128 -5.76 -31.35 -2.94
CA PHE A 128 -6.95 -31.72 -2.18
C PHE A 128 -8.17 -30.92 -2.65
N THR A 129 -9.34 -31.21 -2.11
CA THR A 129 -10.59 -30.48 -2.39
C THR A 129 -11.08 -29.82 -1.12
N ILE A 130 -11.48 -28.55 -1.22
CA ILE A 130 -12.06 -27.78 -0.13
C ILE A 130 -13.46 -27.29 -0.50
N GLN A 131 -14.38 -27.30 0.45
CA GLN A 131 -15.60 -26.53 0.41
C GLN A 131 -15.57 -25.52 1.57
N VAL A 132 -15.58 -24.23 1.24
CA VAL A 132 -15.62 -23.18 2.25
C VAL A 132 -17.02 -23.10 2.86
N GLN A 133 -17.08 -22.95 4.17
CA GLN A 133 -18.34 -22.76 4.86
C GLN A 133 -18.89 -21.37 4.58
N THR A 134 -20.12 -21.31 4.05
CA THR A 134 -20.79 -20.05 3.70
C THR A 134 -21.84 -19.65 4.73
N GLY A 135 -22.14 -20.52 5.69
CA GLY A 135 -23.09 -20.23 6.76
C GLY A 135 -23.27 -21.40 7.72
N TYR A 136 -24.09 -21.22 8.74
CA TYR A 136 -24.49 -22.27 9.67
C TYR A 136 -25.93 -22.07 10.13
N ALA A 137 -26.55 -23.15 10.57
CA ALA A 137 -27.83 -23.13 11.26
C ALA A 137 -27.76 -23.97 12.54
N PHE A 138 -28.68 -23.72 13.47
CA PHE A 138 -28.86 -24.52 14.68
C PHE A 138 -30.24 -25.20 14.70
N PRO A 139 -30.61 -26.03 13.70
CA PRO A 139 -31.86 -26.77 13.75
C PRO A 139 -31.86 -27.65 15.01
N SER A 140 -32.81 -27.41 15.91
CA SER A 140 -32.96 -28.13 17.17
C SER A 140 -31.70 -28.14 18.07
N GLY A 141 -30.92 -27.05 18.03
CA GLY A 141 -29.71 -26.90 18.84
C GLY A 141 -28.47 -27.62 18.30
N VAL A 142 -28.55 -28.27 17.14
CA VAL A 142 -27.41 -28.95 16.49
C VAL A 142 -26.77 -28.01 15.49
N TYR A 143 -25.48 -27.72 15.64
CA TYR A 143 -24.72 -26.94 14.67
C TYR A 143 -24.67 -27.67 13.32
N THR A 144 -25.23 -27.05 12.28
CA THR A 144 -25.31 -27.58 10.92
C THR A 144 -24.69 -26.59 9.94
N PRO A 145 -23.44 -26.79 9.50
CA PRO A 145 -22.78 -25.90 8.55
C PRO A 145 -23.35 -26.05 7.14
N THR A 146 -23.36 -24.95 6.38
CA THR A 146 -23.68 -24.92 4.95
C THR A 146 -22.40 -24.58 4.18
N TYR A 147 -22.16 -25.33 3.11
CA TYR A 147 -20.93 -25.25 2.34
C TYR A 147 -21.16 -24.72 0.93
N GLY A 148 -20.19 -23.95 0.44
CA GLY A 148 -20.11 -23.56 -0.95
C GLY A 148 -19.76 -24.71 -1.89
N SER A 149 -19.54 -24.35 -3.15
CA SER A 149 -19.12 -25.31 -4.17
C SER A 149 -17.73 -25.86 -3.86
N PRO A 150 -17.47 -27.15 -4.14
CA PRO A 150 -16.12 -27.70 -4.01
C PRO A 150 -15.19 -27.07 -5.03
N VAL A 151 -13.96 -26.79 -4.59
CA VAL A 151 -12.88 -26.33 -5.44
C VAL A 151 -11.66 -27.21 -5.25
N THR A 152 -10.90 -27.38 -6.33
CA THR A 152 -9.65 -28.14 -6.29
C THR A 152 -8.51 -27.23 -5.92
N VAL A 153 -7.74 -27.63 -4.91
CA VAL A 153 -6.53 -26.95 -4.48
C VAL A 153 -5.31 -27.73 -4.97
N ASN A 154 -4.38 -27.04 -5.62
CA ASN A 154 -3.09 -27.55 -6.02
C ASN A 154 -1.99 -26.79 -5.29
N VAL A 155 -1.11 -27.53 -4.63
CA VAL A 155 0.01 -27.00 -3.85
C VAL A 155 1.30 -27.39 -4.56
N SER A 156 1.99 -26.39 -5.12
CA SER A 156 3.28 -26.59 -5.78
C SER A 156 4.39 -26.21 -4.80
N LYS A 157 4.92 -27.24 -4.11
CA LYS A 157 6.13 -27.14 -3.29
C LYS A 157 6.10 -25.92 -2.35
N PHE A 158 5.09 -25.86 -1.49
CA PHE A 158 5.00 -24.83 -0.46
C PHE A 158 5.99 -25.17 0.65
N VAL A 159 7.04 -24.37 0.78
CA VAL A 159 8.19 -24.70 1.61
C VAL A 159 8.39 -23.62 2.67
N THR A 160 8.39 -24.05 3.93
CA THR A 160 8.66 -23.19 5.07
C THR A 160 9.83 -23.70 5.88
N LYS A 161 10.76 -22.81 6.23
CA LYS A 161 11.76 -23.08 7.27
C LYS A 161 11.22 -22.51 8.58
N ILE A 162 11.05 -23.35 9.59
CA ILE A 162 10.51 -22.97 10.90
C ILE A 162 11.41 -23.61 11.96
N PRO A 163 11.69 -22.96 13.09
CA PRO A 163 12.40 -23.61 14.20
C PRO A 163 11.60 -24.82 14.69
N THR A 164 12.24 -25.99 14.76
CA THR A 164 11.64 -27.23 15.26
C THR A 164 11.92 -27.38 16.76
N GLY A 165 10.88 -27.67 17.56
CA GLY A 165 11.01 -27.95 19.00
C GLY A 165 11.29 -26.72 19.87
N SER A 166 11.58 -26.96 21.16
CA SER A 166 11.95 -25.89 22.12
C SER A 166 13.23 -25.21 21.66
N THR A 167 13.16 -23.91 21.40
CA THR A 167 14.32 -23.14 20.99
C THR A 167 15.27 -22.95 22.16
N THR A 168 16.55 -23.30 22.02
CA THR A 168 17.58 -22.98 23.03
C THR A 168 17.98 -21.50 23.00
N GLY A 169 17.64 -20.80 21.92
CA GLY A 169 17.83 -19.37 21.75
C GLY A 169 16.55 -18.57 21.98
N ALA A 170 16.69 -17.27 22.23
CA ALA A 170 15.55 -16.36 22.39
C ALA A 170 14.97 -15.87 21.05
N SER A 171 15.30 -16.50 19.92
CA SER A 171 14.92 -16.03 18.58
C SER A 171 14.13 -17.07 17.82
N TYR A 172 13.06 -16.61 17.17
CA TYR A 172 12.24 -17.38 16.24
C TYR A 172 12.40 -16.78 14.84
N ASN A 173 12.89 -17.60 13.91
CA ASN A 173 13.16 -17.20 12.54
C ASN A 173 12.43 -18.15 11.60
N ALA A 174 11.41 -17.66 10.90
CA ALA A 174 10.66 -18.38 9.91
C ALA A 174 10.90 -17.83 8.51
N GLN A 175 10.80 -18.68 7.50
CA GLN A 175 10.94 -18.29 6.11
C GLN A 175 9.93 -19.05 5.24
N LEU A 176 9.26 -18.35 4.33
CA LEU A 176 8.57 -18.91 3.18
C LEU A 176 9.52 -18.87 1.99
N ASN A 177 9.82 -20.01 1.38
CA ASN A 177 10.77 -20.06 0.27
C ASN A 177 10.13 -19.61 -1.05
N ALA A 178 10.98 -19.11 -1.94
CA ALA A 178 10.65 -18.84 -3.33
C ALA A 178 10.02 -20.07 -4.01
N ASP A 179 9.19 -19.80 -5.02
CA ASP A 179 8.41 -20.74 -5.81
C ASP A 179 7.31 -21.52 -5.07
N SER A 180 7.13 -21.29 -3.77
CA SER A 180 5.96 -21.77 -3.04
C SER A 180 4.69 -21.22 -3.69
N ALA A 181 3.76 -22.10 -4.07
CA ALA A 181 2.50 -21.68 -4.68
C ALA A 181 1.30 -22.54 -4.25
N ILE A 182 0.15 -21.88 -4.15
CA ILE A 182 -1.16 -22.49 -3.91
C ILE A 182 -2.09 -21.99 -5.01
N SER A 183 -2.73 -22.90 -5.72
CA SER A 183 -3.71 -22.57 -6.76
C SER A 183 -5.05 -23.18 -6.43
N VAL A 184 -6.12 -22.42 -6.59
CA VAL A 184 -7.49 -22.90 -6.49
C VAL A 184 -8.11 -22.88 -7.86
N THR A 185 -8.75 -23.98 -8.26
CA THR A 185 -9.54 -24.06 -9.48
C THR A 185 -11.00 -24.30 -9.13
N THR A 186 -11.86 -23.36 -9.52
CA THR A 186 -13.31 -23.44 -9.29
C THR A 186 -13.97 -24.41 -10.27
N ALA A 187 -15.22 -24.81 -10.01
CA ALA A 187 -16.02 -25.62 -10.93
C ALA A 187 -16.23 -24.97 -12.31
N SER A 188 -16.06 -23.65 -12.41
CA SER A 188 -16.11 -22.89 -13.67
C SER A 188 -14.77 -22.88 -14.44
N ASN A 189 -13.79 -23.69 -14.01
CA ASN A 189 -12.43 -23.73 -14.56
C ASN A 189 -11.65 -22.41 -14.47
N GLN A 190 -12.05 -21.51 -13.56
CA GLN A 190 -11.26 -20.34 -13.22
C GLN A 190 -10.21 -20.72 -12.17
N THR A 191 -8.95 -20.42 -12.47
CA THR A 191 -7.81 -20.67 -11.58
C THR A 191 -7.29 -19.37 -10.99
N THR A 192 -7.13 -19.37 -9.66
CA THR A 192 -6.52 -18.28 -8.90
C THR A 192 -5.32 -18.81 -8.13
N THR A 193 -4.15 -18.18 -8.31
CA THR A 193 -2.87 -18.68 -7.79
C THR A 193 -2.21 -17.64 -6.90
N LEU A 194 -1.89 -18.02 -5.66
CA LEU A 194 -0.91 -17.36 -4.81
C LEU A 194 0.48 -17.93 -5.11
N LYS A 195 1.47 -17.08 -5.36
CA LYS A 195 2.87 -17.48 -5.57
C LYS A 195 3.84 -16.56 -4.84
N ALA A 196 4.83 -17.14 -4.16
CA ALA A 196 6.03 -16.46 -3.69
C ALA A 196 7.12 -16.47 -4.78
N GLY A 197 7.53 -15.31 -5.26
CA GLY A 197 8.60 -15.15 -6.25
C GLY A 197 9.99 -15.02 -5.63
N ALA A 198 10.08 -14.78 -4.33
CA ALA A 198 11.32 -14.70 -3.57
C ALA A 198 11.13 -15.25 -2.16
N ASN A 199 12.24 -15.49 -1.45
CA ASN A 199 12.18 -15.86 -0.04
C ASN A 199 11.61 -14.71 0.78
N SER A 200 10.65 -15.03 1.64
CA SER A 200 10.02 -14.11 2.58
C SER A 200 10.37 -14.53 4.00
N THR A 201 10.82 -13.60 4.86
CA THR A 201 11.31 -13.91 6.21
C THR A 201 10.49 -13.23 7.30
N PHE A 202 10.44 -13.89 8.46
CA PHE A 202 9.89 -13.40 9.70
C PHE A 202 10.87 -13.74 10.83
N ASP A 203 11.41 -12.73 11.48
CA ASP A 203 12.40 -12.89 12.53
C ASP A 203 11.94 -12.12 13.77
N VAL A 204 11.91 -12.77 14.94
CA VAL A 204 11.56 -12.13 16.21
C VAL A 204 12.51 -12.61 17.30
N THR A 205 12.97 -11.68 18.14
CA THR A 205 13.88 -11.97 19.25
C THR A 205 13.24 -11.51 20.55
N TYR A 206 13.02 -12.45 21.46
CA TYR A 206 12.52 -12.25 22.80
C TYR A 206 13.66 -12.01 23.80
N PRO A 207 13.37 -11.60 25.05
CA PRO A 207 14.37 -11.47 26.10
C PRO A 207 15.10 -12.77 26.44
N THR A 208 14.37 -13.88 26.49
CA THR A 208 14.91 -15.21 26.85
C THR A 208 14.24 -16.30 26.02
N SER A 209 14.88 -17.47 25.92
CA SER A 209 14.30 -18.68 25.32
C SER A 209 13.02 -19.10 26.03
N ASP A 210 12.97 -19.00 27.36
CA ASP A 210 11.79 -19.37 28.15
C ASP A 210 10.58 -18.50 27.81
N THR A 211 10.82 -17.23 27.53
CA THR A 211 9.76 -16.29 27.13
C THR A 211 9.13 -16.70 25.80
N LEU A 212 9.95 -17.15 24.85
CA LEU A 212 9.52 -17.65 23.54
C LEU A 212 8.85 -19.03 23.66
N ASN A 213 9.44 -19.97 24.41
CA ASN A 213 8.98 -21.35 24.48
C ASN A 213 7.71 -21.53 25.32
N ASN A 214 7.52 -20.71 26.35
CA ASN A 214 6.37 -20.84 27.26
C ASN A 214 5.21 -19.90 26.91
N ASN A 215 5.28 -19.19 25.78
CA ASN A 215 4.26 -18.23 25.35
C ASN A 215 3.80 -17.33 26.50
N ILE A 216 4.74 -16.75 27.25
CA ILE A 216 4.40 -15.97 28.44
C ILE A 216 3.55 -14.78 27.99
N ASP A 217 2.27 -14.78 28.37
CA ASP A 217 1.34 -13.70 28.06
C ASP A 217 1.94 -12.35 28.45
N ASN A 218 1.89 -11.39 27.52
CA ASN A 218 2.46 -10.03 27.63
C ASN A 218 3.98 -9.91 27.47
N ALA A 219 4.67 -10.96 27.04
CA ALA A 219 6.07 -10.85 26.65
C ALA A 219 6.26 -9.95 25.42
N ILE A 220 6.95 -8.82 25.60
CA ILE A 220 7.29 -7.93 24.50
C ILE A 220 8.64 -8.37 23.88
N PRO A 221 8.72 -8.61 22.56
CA PRO A 221 9.98 -8.89 21.88
C PRO A 221 10.98 -7.74 22.01
N ASN A 222 12.28 -8.05 22.07
CA ASN A 222 13.34 -7.06 21.97
C ASN A 222 13.42 -6.46 20.56
N SER A 223 13.25 -7.29 19.53
CA SER A 223 13.25 -6.90 18.13
C SER A 223 12.36 -7.79 17.28
N GLY A 224 11.89 -7.27 16.16
CA GLY A 224 11.13 -8.02 15.16
C GLY A 224 11.38 -7.46 13.76
N LYS A 225 11.42 -8.36 12.78
CA LYS A 225 11.60 -8.06 11.37
C LYS A 225 10.66 -8.92 10.53
N ILE A 226 9.97 -8.29 9.60
CA ILE A 226 9.22 -8.97 8.54
C ILE A 226 9.81 -8.49 7.22
N ASN A 227 10.02 -9.41 6.28
CA ASN A 227 10.36 -9.06 4.91
C ASN A 227 9.69 -10.03 3.95
N PHE A 228 8.51 -9.65 3.47
CA PHE A 228 7.83 -10.34 2.40
C PHE A 228 8.24 -9.73 1.07
N ALA A 229 8.59 -10.57 0.10
CA ALA A 229 9.12 -10.12 -1.17
C ALA A 229 8.51 -10.90 -2.33
N ASN A 230 8.08 -10.17 -3.36
CA ASN A 230 7.56 -10.71 -4.62
C ASN A 230 6.43 -11.74 -4.44
N ILE A 231 5.46 -11.48 -3.56
CA ILE A 231 4.27 -12.32 -3.43
C ILE A 231 3.23 -11.85 -4.44
N SER A 232 2.59 -12.75 -5.17
CA SER A 232 1.56 -12.38 -6.15
C SER A 232 0.34 -13.28 -6.09
N VAL A 233 -0.82 -12.70 -6.40
CA VAL A 233 -2.07 -13.39 -6.64
C VAL A 233 -2.49 -13.12 -8.08
N THR A 234 -2.64 -14.17 -8.89
CA THR A 234 -3.05 -14.07 -10.30
C THR A 234 -4.35 -14.82 -10.53
N SER A 235 -5.30 -14.21 -11.24
CA SER A 235 -6.57 -14.81 -11.66
C SER A 235 -6.98 -14.22 -13.01
N GLY A 236 -6.94 -15.04 -14.06
CA GLY A 236 -7.10 -14.57 -15.43
C GLY A 236 -6.12 -13.44 -15.77
N ASP A 237 -6.63 -12.32 -16.29
CA ASP A 237 -5.84 -11.13 -16.62
C ASP A 237 -5.55 -10.22 -15.41
N THR A 238 -6.07 -10.55 -14.23
CA THR A 238 -5.84 -9.76 -13.01
C THR A 238 -4.67 -10.31 -12.23
N LYS A 239 -3.75 -9.42 -11.83
CA LYS A 239 -2.64 -9.76 -10.94
C LYS A 239 -2.45 -8.70 -9.86
N LEU A 240 -2.47 -9.14 -8.61
CA LEU A 240 -2.03 -8.38 -7.45
C LEU A 240 -0.60 -8.80 -7.11
N SER A 241 0.29 -7.85 -6.87
CA SER A 241 1.69 -8.08 -6.52
C SER A 241 2.01 -7.30 -5.26
N LEU A 242 2.62 -7.96 -4.29
CA LEU A 242 3.34 -7.39 -3.17
C LEU A 242 4.83 -7.56 -3.47
N ASP A 243 5.42 -6.53 -4.05
CA ASP A 243 6.84 -6.52 -4.39
C ASP A 243 7.68 -6.51 -3.11
N GLN A 244 7.23 -5.73 -2.11
CA GLN A 244 7.87 -5.67 -0.79
C GLN A 244 6.86 -5.31 0.31
N PHE A 245 6.82 -6.10 1.38
CA PHE A 245 6.38 -5.63 2.70
C PHE A 245 7.51 -5.86 3.68
N ALA A 246 8.11 -4.78 4.16
CA ALA A 246 9.17 -4.86 5.16
C ALA A 246 8.74 -4.12 6.42
N LEU A 247 8.92 -4.76 7.58
CA LEU A 247 8.71 -4.15 8.89
C LEU A 247 9.97 -4.38 9.72
N LEU A 248 10.41 -3.34 10.41
CA LEU A 248 11.39 -3.43 11.49
C LEU A 248 10.77 -2.82 12.73
N GLY A 249 10.91 -3.48 13.87
CA GLY A 249 10.47 -2.95 15.15
C GLY A 249 11.35 -3.40 16.29
N LYS A 250 11.24 -2.67 17.41
CA LYS A 250 11.99 -2.96 18.63
C LYS A 250 11.22 -2.57 19.87
N LYS A 251 11.66 -3.11 21.00
CA LYS A 251 11.20 -2.69 22.32
C LYS A 251 11.63 -1.25 22.61
N VAL A 252 10.68 -0.44 23.04
CA VAL A 252 10.90 0.95 23.45
C VAL A 252 10.39 1.13 24.88
N LYS A 253 11.10 1.98 25.64
CA LYS A 253 10.79 2.33 27.02
C LYS A 253 10.23 3.76 27.09
N TYR A 254 9.21 3.98 27.89
CA TYR A 254 8.65 5.31 28.12
C TYR A 254 8.18 5.52 29.57
N THR A 255 8.14 6.77 30.00
CA THR A 255 7.58 7.22 31.29
C THR A 255 6.51 8.28 31.03
N THR A 256 5.55 8.42 31.95
CA THR A 256 4.44 9.39 31.82
C THR A 256 4.47 10.39 32.97
N GLY A 257 4.56 11.68 32.65
CA GLY A 257 4.64 12.76 33.62
C GLY A 257 5.85 12.61 34.55
N THR A 258 5.61 12.70 35.85
CA THR A 258 6.64 12.52 36.89
C THR A 258 6.79 11.06 37.34
N SER A 259 6.13 10.11 36.68
CA SER A 259 6.19 8.70 37.06
C SER A 259 7.60 8.13 36.91
N THR A 260 8.04 7.39 37.93
CA THR A 260 9.29 6.61 37.90
C THR A 260 9.08 5.23 37.27
N VAL A 261 7.83 4.84 36.98
CA VAL A 261 7.50 3.55 36.38
C VAL A 261 7.79 3.61 34.88
N VAL A 262 8.74 2.78 34.46
CA VAL A 262 9.06 2.59 33.04
C VAL A 262 8.09 1.59 32.43
N GLN A 263 7.34 2.05 31.44
CA GLN A 263 6.51 1.22 30.60
C GLN A 263 7.30 0.77 29.36
N THR A 264 6.92 -0.36 28.78
CA THR A 264 7.53 -0.89 27.55
C THR A 264 6.49 -1.22 26.51
N SER A 265 6.82 -1.01 25.24
CA SER A 265 6.00 -1.41 24.10
C SER A 265 6.86 -1.83 22.91
N PHE A 266 6.32 -2.64 22.02
CA PHE A 266 6.94 -2.90 20.72
C PHE A 266 6.55 -1.79 19.75
N VAL A 267 7.53 -1.11 19.17
CA VAL A 267 7.30 0.01 18.25
C VAL A 267 7.86 -0.35 16.87
N PRO A 268 7.02 -0.33 15.81
CA PRO A 268 7.52 -0.37 14.44
C PRO A 268 8.35 0.87 14.15
N THR A 269 9.63 0.67 13.84
CA THR A 269 10.59 1.74 13.53
C THR A 269 10.73 1.98 12.03
N SER A 270 10.37 1.00 11.21
CA SER A 270 10.33 1.13 9.75
C SER A 270 9.23 0.23 9.22
N ILE A 271 8.44 0.77 8.29
CA ILE A 271 7.44 0.03 7.52
C ILE A 271 7.62 0.45 6.05
N THR A 272 7.78 -0.52 5.17
CA THR A 272 7.80 -0.34 3.72
C THR A 272 6.72 -1.22 3.11
N PHE A 273 5.89 -0.65 2.24
CA PHE A 273 4.86 -1.36 1.49
C PHE A 273 4.95 -0.96 0.02
N LYS A 274 5.33 -1.91 -0.83
CA LYS A 274 5.42 -1.77 -2.27
C LYS A 274 4.59 -2.84 -2.92
N GLY A 275 3.65 -2.43 -3.76
CA GLY A 275 2.79 -3.36 -4.45
C GLY A 275 2.11 -2.74 -5.65
N SER A 276 1.48 -3.60 -6.44
CA SER A 276 0.73 -3.21 -7.61
C SER A 276 -0.49 -4.11 -7.82
N ALA A 277 -1.52 -3.54 -8.43
CA ALA A 277 -2.63 -4.25 -9.03
C ALA A 277 -2.55 -4.04 -10.55
N SER A 278 -2.87 -5.07 -11.31
CA SER A 278 -2.88 -5.01 -12.77
C SER A 278 -4.05 -5.78 -13.33
N GLN A 279 -4.58 -5.29 -14.45
CA GLN A 279 -5.63 -5.93 -15.24
C GLN A 279 -5.24 -5.79 -16.71
N GLY A 280 -4.77 -6.89 -17.32
CA GLY A 280 -4.16 -6.88 -18.64
C GLY A 280 -2.92 -5.98 -18.67
N VAL A 281 -2.94 -4.94 -19.52
CA VAL A 281 -1.83 -3.98 -19.68
C VAL A 281 -1.88 -2.79 -18.72
N ASN A 282 -2.95 -2.66 -17.94
CA ASN A 282 -3.16 -1.53 -17.03
C ASN A 282 -2.65 -1.86 -15.64
N THR A 283 -2.01 -0.90 -14.97
CA THR A 283 -1.39 -1.10 -13.66
C THR A 283 -1.68 0.07 -12.73
N ALA A 284 -1.86 -0.22 -11.45
CA ALA A 284 -1.87 0.74 -10.36
C ALA A 284 -0.88 0.27 -9.29
N GLY A 285 -0.06 1.16 -8.76
CA GLY A 285 1.06 0.85 -7.89
C GLY A 285 1.14 1.82 -6.71
N ILE A 286 1.67 1.29 -5.61
CA ILE A 286 1.93 2.03 -4.38
C ILE A 286 3.35 1.69 -3.92
N ASP A 287 4.12 2.73 -3.58
CA ASP A 287 5.38 2.64 -2.85
C ASP A 287 5.27 3.58 -1.64
N ALA A 288 5.05 2.99 -0.47
CA ALA A 288 4.87 3.69 0.79
C ALA A 288 5.97 3.29 1.76
N THR A 289 6.52 4.26 2.48
CA THR A 289 7.50 4.03 3.53
C THR A 289 7.25 4.96 4.70
N ILE A 290 7.32 4.44 5.92
CA ILE A 290 7.34 5.19 7.17
C ILE A 290 8.57 4.75 7.95
N ASN A 291 9.40 5.70 8.39
CA ASN A 291 10.61 5.41 9.16
C ASN A 291 10.71 6.35 10.36
N LEU A 292 10.84 5.80 11.56
CA LEU A 292 11.20 6.55 12.75
C LEU A 292 12.70 6.84 12.74
N THR A 293 13.08 8.07 13.05
CA THR A 293 14.48 8.52 13.05
C THR A 293 15.00 8.86 14.43
N ASN A 294 14.20 8.65 15.49
CA ASN A 294 14.67 8.81 16.85
C ASN A 294 15.71 7.74 17.20
N ASP A 295 16.63 8.11 18.09
CA ASP A 295 17.21 7.12 18.97
C ASP A 295 16.16 6.70 20.02
N LEU A 296 15.75 5.44 19.94
CA LEU A 296 14.79 4.82 20.87
C LEU A 296 15.50 3.86 21.84
N SER A 297 16.80 4.00 22.06
CA SER A 297 17.57 3.19 23.01
C SER A 297 17.34 3.59 24.47
N GLY A 298 17.01 4.87 24.70
CA GLY A 298 16.70 5.44 26.00
C GLY A 298 15.23 5.31 26.42
N VAL A 299 14.89 5.96 27.54
CA VAL A 299 13.51 6.11 28.01
C VAL A 299 12.93 7.41 27.44
N ILE A 300 11.79 7.31 26.76
CA ILE A 300 11.06 8.46 26.23
C ILE A 300 10.14 9.03 27.32
N ALA A 301 10.33 10.29 27.69
CA ALA A 301 9.48 10.94 28.68
C ALA A 301 8.28 11.63 28.02
N LEU A 302 7.09 11.10 28.26
CA LEU A 302 5.79 11.66 27.88
C LEU A 302 5.28 12.59 28.99
N ASP A 303 4.36 13.49 28.64
CA ASP A 303 3.71 14.35 29.64
C ASP A 303 2.75 13.56 30.56
N ALA A 304 2.12 14.27 31.50
CA ALA A 304 1.19 13.67 32.46
C ALA A 304 -0.06 13.06 31.81
N ASN A 305 -0.40 13.45 30.58
CA ASN A 305 -1.51 12.92 29.81
C ASN A 305 -1.09 11.77 28.87
N GLY A 306 0.17 11.34 28.94
CA GLY A 306 0.73 10.32 28.05
C GLY A 306 0.99 10.83 26.63
N SER A 307 1.07 12.15 26.43
CA SER A 307 1.35 12.78 25.15
C SER A 307 2.84 13.10 24.99
N GLU A 308 3.29 13.17 23.74
CA GLU A 308 4.66 13.62 23.43
C GLU A 308 4.87 15.08 23.82
N THR A 309 6.09 15.43 24.21
CA THR A 309 6.49 16.83 24.48
C THR A 309 7.34 17.39 23.36
N SER A 310 7.50 18.72 23.29
CA SER A 310 8.38 19.37 22.31
C SER A 310 9.86 18.95 22.42
N THR A 311 10.27 18.38 23.57
CA THR A 311 11.62 17.88 23.82
C THR A 311 11.77 16.38 23.61
N ASN A 312 10.69 15.60 23.69
CA ASN A 312 10.68 14.14 23.65
C ASN A 312 9.60 13.58 22.70
N PHE A 313 9.58 14.06 21.47
CA PHE A 313 8.63 13.61 20.44
C PHE A 313 9.25 12.60 19.48
N VAL A 314 8.43 11.72 18.91
CA VAL A 314 8.85 10.79 17.86
C VAL A 314 9.04 11.56 16.56
N LYS A 315 10.26 11.51 16.03
CA LYS A 315 10.68 11.95 14.71
C LYS A 315 10.49 10.81 13.73
N GLY A 316 9.93 11.12 12.57
CA GLY A 316 9.81 10.14 11.51
C GLY A 316 9.60 10.78 10.15
N ASN A 317 9.96 10.04 9.12
CA ASN A 317 9.73 10.40 7.73
C ASN A 317 8.65 9.50 7.17
N PHE A 318 7.83 10.05 6.27
CA PHE A 318 6.96 9.25 5.44
C PHE A 318 7.19 9.62 3.96
N THR A 319 7.02 8.62 3.11
CA THR A 319 6.91 8.80 1.66
C THR A 319 5.77 7.93 1.16
N LEU A 320 4.98 8.46 0.24
CA LEU A 320 3.94 7.75 -0.48
C LEU A 320 4.07 8.13 -1.95
N ASN A 321 4.25 7.15 -2.82
CA ASN A 321 4.21 7.32 -4.26
C ASN A 321 3.12 6.41 -4.81
N LEU A 322 2.10 7.00 -5.39
CA LEU A 322 1.04 6.33 -6.12
C LEU A 322 1.33 6.49 -7.60
N THR A 323 1.22 5.41 -8.36
CA THR A 323 1.44 5.43 -9.81
C THR A 323 0.38 4.62 -10.51
N THR A 324 -0.18 5.12 -11.61
CA THR A 324 -1.08 4.36 -12.45
C THR A 324 -0.65 4.49 -13.91
N THR A 325 -0.66 3.37 -14.64
CA THR A 325 -0.48 3.31 -16.09
C THR A 325 -1.72 2.72 -16.73
N ILE A 326 -2.31 3.43 -17.70
CA ILE A 326 -3.48 2.98 -18.44
C ILE A 326 -3.21 3.05 -19.93
N THR A 327 -3.50 1.98 -20.66
CA THR A 327 -3.44 1.94 -22.11
C THR A 327 -4.84 1.72 -22.71
N VAL A 328 -5.29 2.67 -23.53
CA VAL A 328 -6.55 2.58 -24.30
C VAL A 328 -6.22 2.76 -25.78
N GLY A 329 -6.39 1.70 -26.57
CA GLY A 329 -5.96 1.68 -27.96
C GLY A 329 -4.45 1.86 -28.07
N ALA A 330 -4.01 2.87 -28.81
CA ALA A 330 -2.59 3.20 -28.99
C ALA A 330 -2.04 4.22 -27.96
N GLN A 331 -2.86 4.70 -27.01
CA GLN A 331 -2.48 5.75 -26.07
C GLN A 331 -2.23 5.18 -24.68
N THR A 332 -1.08 5.52 -24.09
CA THR A 332 -0.72 5.19 -22.70
C THR A 332 -0.68 6.46 -21.87
N ASN A 333 -1.48 6.50 -20.79
CA ASN A 333 -1.50 7.57 -19.82
C ASN A 333 -0.84 7.12 -18.51
N VAL A 334 0.05 7.95 -17.98
CA VAL A 334 0.69 7.72 -16.68
C VAL A 334 0.28 8.81 -15.71
N PHE A 335 -0.18 8.41 -14.53
CA PHE A 335 -0.46 9.29 -13.41
C PHE A 335 0.49 8.98 -12.25
N THR A 336 1.01 10.02 -11.60
CA THR A 336 1.72 9.86 -10.32
C THR A 336 1.28 10.89 -9.29
N ALA A 337 1.15 10.44 -8.04
CA ALA A 337 0.97 11.31 -6.89
C ALA A 337 2.00 10.94 -5.81
N LYS A 338 2.87 11.88 -5.47
CA LYS A 338 3.91 11.71 -4.47
C LYS A 338 3.66 12.64 -3.31
N PHE A 339 3.77 12.09 -2.11
CA PHE A 339 3.70 12.79 -0.85
C PHE A 339 4.93 12.41 -0.04
N ALA A 340 5.61 13.38 0.53
CA ALA A 340 6.71 13.13 1.44
C ALA A 340 6.67 14.14 2.58
N GLY A 341 6.93 13.69 3.79
CA GLY A 341 6.98 14.58 4.93
C GLY A 341 7.90 14.07 6.03
N ASN A 342 8.28 14.99 6.90
CA ASN A 342 9.17 14.75 8.02
C ASN A 342 8.54 15.38 9.27
N ARG A 343 8.20 14.54 10.24
CA ARG A 343 7.58 14.95 11.50
C ARG A 343 8.51 15.82 12.37
N ALA A 344 9.83 15.68 12.26
CA ALA A 344 10.76 16.59 12.93
C ALA A 344 10.72 18.00 12.32
N ALA A 345 10.42 18.12 11.03
CA ALA A 345 10.24 19.39 10.35
C ALA A 345 8.84 20.01 10.59
N TYR A 346 7.83 19.20 10.89
CA TYR A 346 6.47 19.64 11.22
C TYR A 346 6.43 20.66 12.37
N ASN A 347 7.15 20.39 13.46
CA ASN A 347 7.21 21.31 14.62
C ASN A 347 8.02 22.60 14.35
N ALA A 348 8.67 22.71 13.19
CA ALA A 348 9.50 23.85 12.79
C ALA A 348 8.88 24.68 11.66
N ALA A 349 7.56 24.57 11.42
CA ALA A 349 6.81 25.29 10.37
C ALA A 349 7.33 25.00 8.94
N GLN A 350 7.60 23.73 8.62
CA GLN A 350 8.08 23.31 7.30
C GLN A 350 7.34 22.12 6.69
N ILE A 351 7.50 22.08 5.37
CA ILE A 351 6.64 21.58 4.30
C ILE A 351 6.67 20.05 4.13
N SER A 352 5.49 19.44 3.97
CA SER A 352 5.35 18.16 3.25
C SER A 352 5.28 18.42 1.74
N ASN A 353 6.12 17.75 0.96
CA ASN A 353 6.16 17.91 -0.48
C ASN A 353 5.02 17.13 -1.15
N ILE A 354 4.36 17.77 -2.10
CA ILE A 354 3.33 17.21 -2.94
C ILE A 354 3.83 17.29 -4.39
N GLU A 355 3.73 16.20 -5.14
CA GLU A 355 3.91 16.21 -6.58
C GLU A 355 2.79 15.41 -7.22
N LEU A 356 2.00 16.06 -8.07
CA LEU A 356 0.94 15.47 -8.86
C LEU A 356 1.32 15.59 -10.33
N SER A 357 1.15 14.52 -11.09
CA SER A 357 1.40 14.58 -12.54
C SER A 357 0.51 13.62 -13.30
N SER A 358 0.17 14.02 -14.53
CA SER A 358 -0.50 13.19 -15.52
C SER A 358 0.12 13.51 -16.88
N ASN A 359 0.80 12.53 -17.49
CA ASN A 359 1.54 12.71 -18.74
C ASN A 359 2.50 13.92 -18.68
N CYS A 360 2.21 14.98 -19.44
CA CYS A 360 3.00 16.20 -19.50
C CYS A 360 2.62 17.25 -18.44
N ASP A 361 1.44 17.09 -17.80
CA ASP A 361 0.96 18.02 -16.78
C ASP A 361 1.59 17.69 -15.44
N LYS A 362 2.11 18.71 -14.77
CA LYS A 362 2.74 18.59 -13.46
C LYS A 362 2.31 19.74 -12.57
N ILE A 363 1.93 19.40 -11.35
CA ILE A 363 1.67 20.36 -10.27
C ILE A 363 2.48 19.90 -9.07
N THR A 364 3.33 20.77 -8.54
CA THR A 364 4.04 20.53 -7.29
C THR A 364 3.39 21.34 -6.19
N GLY A 365 3.65 20.98 -4.95
CA GLY A 365 3.06 21.70 -3.84
C GLY A 365 3.72 21.39 -2.53
N THR A 366 3.26 22.14 -1.54
CA THR A 366 3.77 22.13 -0.20
C THR A 366 2.60 22.16 0.76
N ALA A 367 2.61 21.33 1.79
CA ALA A 367 1.65 21.38 2.88
C ALA A 367 2.38 21.76 4.17
N ASP A 368 1.97 22.87 4.76
CA ASP A 368 2.47 23.39 6.03
C ASP A 368 1.38 23.21 7.08
N PHE A 369 1.76 22.69 8.24
CA PHE A 369 0.83 22.27 9.27
C PHE A 369 1.05 23.09 10.53
N THR A 370 -0.02 23.61 11.09
CA THR A 370 0.00 24.27 12.39
C THR A 370 -0.66 23.35 13.41
N ALA A 371 0.11 22.89 14.39
CA ALA A 371 -0.38 22.02 15.46
C ALA A 371 -1.57 22.63 16.20
N ALA A 372 -2.53 21.78 16.57
CA ALA A 372 -3.62 22.18 17.45
C ALA A 372 -3.07 22.65 18.81
N THR A 373 -3.70 23.69 19.36
CA THR A 373 -3.50 24.13 20.73
C THR A 373 -4.84 24.10 21.46
N ALA A 374 -4.83 24.28 22.79
CA ALA A 374 -6.08 24.42 23.54
C ALA A 374 -6.98 25.57 23.04
N ALA A 375 -6.41 26.56 22.32
CA ALA A 375 -7.13 27.73 21.84
C ALA A 375 -7.44 27.73 20.33
N GLN A 376 -6.79 26.86 19.54
CA GLN A 376 -6.92 26.84 18.07
C GLN A 376 -6.86 25.41 17.53
N PRO A 377 -7.76 25.03 16.60
CA PRO A 377 -7.68 23.74 15.94
C PRO A 377 -6.44 23.64 15.04
N GLU A 378 -6.09 22.41 14.66
CA GLU A 378 -5.07 22.16 13.64
C GLU A 378 -5.48 22.83 12.32
N THR A 379 -4.50 23.40 11.62
CA THR A 379 -4.71 23.93 10.27
C THR A 379 -3.63 23.43 9.33
N VAL A 380 -4.01 23.22 8.06
CA VAL A 380 -3.09 22.73 7.03
C VAL A 380 -3.14 23.67 5.84
N LYS A 381 -2.08 24.46 5.69
CA LYS A 381 -1.89 25.37 4.56
C LYS A 381 -1.27 24.62 3.40
N VAL A 382 -1.93 24.62 2.25
CA VAL A 382 -1.42 23.98 1.02
C VAL A 382 -1.08 25.04 -0.01
N VAL A 383 0.13 25.01 -0.56
CA VAL A 383 0.51 25.79 -1.74
C VAL A 383 0.69 24.82 -2.91
N LEU A 384 0.03 25.09 -4.04
CA LEU A 384 0.21 24.33 -5.28
C LEU A 384 0.81 25.25 -6.34
N ASN A 385 1.76 24.73 -7.11
CA ASN A 385 2.56 25.44 -8.09
C ASN A 385 2.57 24.68 -9.41
N HIS A 386 2.39 25.42 -10.50
CA HIS A 386 2.55 24.94 -11.86
C HIS A 386 3.92 25.36 -12.41
N PRO A 387 4.59 24.54 -13.24
CA PRO A 387 5.85 24.88 -13.88
C PRO A 387 5.85 26.18 -14.69
N ASN A 388 4.68 26.65 -15.13
CA ASN A 388 4.53 27.91 -15.87
C ASN A 388 4.55 29.17 -14.97
N GLY A 389 4.66 29.02 -13.64
CA GLY A 389 4.70 30.11 -12.67
C GLY A 389 3.35 30.48 -12.04
N ALA A 390 2.25 29.81 -12.42
CA ALA A 390 0.97 29.94 -11.72
C ALA A 390 0.96 29.14 -10.41
N SER A 391 0.27 29.65 -9.40
CA SER A 391 0.15 28.99 -8.09
C SER A 391 -1.15 29.35 -7.38
N THR A 392 -1.52 28.55 -6.38
CA THR A 392 -2.63 28.82 -5.47
C THR A 392 -2.23 28.48 -4.04
N THR A 393 -2.72 29.24 -3.07
CA THR A 393 -2.52 28.97 -1.64
C THR A 393 -3.87 28.80 -0.95
N ILE A 394 -4.08 27.61 -0.39
CA ILE A 394 -5.23 27.26 0.42
C ILE A 394 -4.79 27.33 1.88
N ASN A 395 -5.27 28.31 2.63
CA ASN A 395 -4.77 28.56 3.99
C ASN A 395 -5.15 27.49 5.01
N ASN A 396 -6.27 26.79 4.80
CA ASN A 396 -6.65 25.66 5.62
C ASN A 396 -7.47 24.66 4.81
N ILE A 397 -6.81 23.63 4.25
CA ILE A 397 -7.47 22.61 3.43
C ILE A 397 -8.49 21.80 4.23
N LEU A 398 -8.29 21.65 5.54
CA LEU A 398 -9.18 20.86 6.42
C LEU A 398 -10.59 21.46 6.51
N SER A 399 -10.72 22.79 6.43
CA SER A 399 -12.03 23.46 6.53
C SER A 399 -12.75 23.63 5.18
N VAL A 400 -12.09 23.33 4.05
CA VAL A 400 -12.67 23.59 2.72
C VAL A 400 -13.89 22.70 2.46
N GLY A 401 -13.82 21.44 2.92
CA GLY A 401 -14.91 20.45 2.78
C GLY A 401 -16.22 20.88 3.44
N ASP A 402 -16.16 21.69 4.51
CA ASP A 402 -17.32 22.12 5.30
C ASP A 402 -17.79 23.55 4.98
N ALA A 403 -17.03 24.31 4.19
CA ALA A 403 -17.39 25.68 3.84
C ALA A 403 -18.75 25.76 3.10
N PRO A 404 -19.55 26.83 3.27
CA PRO A 404 -20.76 27.04 2.46
C PRO A 404 -20.46 27.18 0.96
N ALA A 405 -21.48 26.92 0.13
CA ALA A 405 -21.45 27.28 -1.28
C ALA A 405 -21.21 28.80 -1.45
N GLY A 406 -20.42 29.18 -2.45
CA GLY A 406 -20.00 30.55 -2.70
C GLY A 406 -18.80 31.02 -1.88
N THR A 407 -18.31 30.23 -0.91
CA THR A 407 -17.11 30.60 -0.16
C THR A 407 -15.87 30.57 -1.05
N LYS A 408 -15.13 31.67 -1.06
CA LYS A 408 -13.81 31.75 -1.68
C LYS A 408 -12.83 30.86 -0.92
N VAL A 409 -12.20 29.94 -1.64
CA VAL A 409 -11.23 28.98 -1.10
C VAL A 409 -9.82 29.55 -1.18
N SER A 410 -9.46 30.13 -2.32
CA SER A 410 -8.11 30.68 -2.56
C SER A 410 -8.07 31.62 -3.77
N ASP A 411 -6.93 32.27 -3.96
CA ASP A 411 -6.57 32.98 -5.20
C ASP A 411 -5.62 32.15 -6.05
N ILE A 412 -5.75 32.29 -7.37
CA ILE A 412 -4.78 31.83 -8.36
C ILE A 412 -3.90 33.02 -8.72
N THR A 413 -2.62 32.92 -8.40
CA THR A 413 -1.64 33.97 -8.63
C THR A 413 -0.63 33.57 -9.68
N VAL A 414 -0.15 34.55 -10.45
CA VAL A 414 1.02 34.42 -11.34
C VAL A 414 1.94 35.58 -11.01
N ASN A 415 3.20 35.29 -10.69
CA ASN A 415 4.18 36.30 -10.27
C ASN A 415 3.66 37.20 -9.13
N GLY A 416 2.90 36.64 -8.18
CA GLY A 416 2.30 37.36 -7.05
C GLY A 416 1.06 38.19 -7.36
N THR A 417 0.63 38.27 -8.63
CA THR A 417 -0.60 38.98 -9.02
C THR A 417 -1.76 38.01 -9.12
N VAL A 418 -2.91 38.35 -8.52
CA VAL A 418 -4.14 37.55 -8.62
C VAL A 418 -4.68 37.61 -10.04
N GLN A 419 -4.78 36.45 -10.69
CA GLN A 419 -5.32 36.29 -12.04
C GLN A 419 -6.70 35.62 -12.04
N GLY A 420 -7.09 35.00 -10.92
CA GLY A 420 -8.39 34.38 -10.73
C GLY A 420 -8.58 33.92 -9.28
N SER A 421 -9.76 33.41 -8.95
CA SER A 421 -10.06 32.92 -7.61
C SER A 421 -10.81 31.60 -7.67
N ILE A 422 -10.57 30.73 -6.69
CA ILE A 422 -11.26 29.44 -6.54
C ILE A 422 -12.38 29.60 -5.51
N PHE A 423 -13.56 29.14 -5.86
CA PHE A 423 -14.75 29.15 -5.02
C PHE A 423 -15.31 27.74 -4.86
N LYS A 424 -15.87 27.46 -3.69
CA LYS A 424 -16.71 26.29 -3.51
C LYS A 424 -18.07 26.55 -4.17
N SER A 425 -18.48 25.69 -5.09
CA SER A 425 -19.76 25.84 -5.78
C SER A 425 -20.87 25.08 -5.06
N THR A 426 -20.65 23.79 -4.82
CA THR A 426 -21.59 22.90 -4.10
C THR A 426 -20.78 21.89 -3.26
N ASN A 427 -21.45 20.91 -2.65
CA ASN A 427 -20.76 19.84 -1.91
C ASN A 427 -19.78 19.12 -2.85
N SER A 428 -18.49 19.21 -2.50
CA SER A 428 -17.35 18.64 -3.23
C SER A 428 -17.04 19.21 -4.62
N VAL A 429 -17.78 20.21 -5.12
CA VAL A 429 -17.52 20.85 -6.41
C VAL A 429 -16.88 22.23 -6.23
N TYR A 430 -15.77 22.46 -6.92
CA TYR A 430 -15.06 23.74 -6.92
C TYR A 430 -15.09 24.39 -8.29
N GLN A 431 -14.95 25.71 -8.34
CA GLN A 431 -14.94 26.48 -9.58
C GLN A 431 -13.86 27.56 -9.51
N ALA A 432 -13.06 27.67 -10.57
CA ALA A 432 -12.15 28.79 -10.76
C ALA A 432 -12.84 29.87 -11.59
N SER A 433 -12.71 31.12 -11.15
CA SER A 433 -13.30 32.30 -11.78
C SER A 433 -12.20 33.27 -12.21
N PHE A 434 -12.26 33.73 -13.46
CA PHE A 434 -11.25 34.60 -14.06
C PHE A 434 -11.88 35.87 -14.63
N PRO A 435 -11.28 37.05 -14.41
CA PRO A 435 -11.71 38.29 -15.04
C PRO A 435 -11.40 38.27 -16.54
N GLU A 436 -12.36 38.69 -17.36
CA GLU A 436 -12.19 38.85 -18.81
C GLU A 436 -12.11 40.32 -19.23
N ALA A 437 -11.46 40.57 -20.37
CA ALA A 437 -11.19 41.91 -20.90
C ALA A 437 -12.44 42.77 -21.17
N ALA A 438 -13.64 42.17 -21.25
CA ALA A 438 -14.91 42.87 -21.50
C ALA A 438 -15.77 43.07 -20.24
N GLY A 439 -15.21 42.88 -19.04
CA GLY A 439 -15.98 42.94 -17.78
C GLY A 439 -16.83 41.70 -17.49
N GLY A 440 -16.62 40.62 -18.26
CA GLY A 440 -17.21 39.31 -18.03
C GLY A 440 -16.34 38.43 -17.12
N THR A 441 -16.90 37.29 -16.71
CA THR A 441 -16.23 36.30 -15.86
C THR A 441 -16.26 34.95 -16.55
N MET A 442 -15.08 34.33 -16.74
CA MET A 442 -14.99 32.94 -17.18
C MET A 442 -14.92 32.02 -15.97
N THR A 443 -15.78 31.00 -15.95
CA THR A 443 -15.79 29.97 -14.91
C THR A 443 -15.30 28.64 -15.47
N ILE A 444 -14.32 28.03 -14.81
CA ILE A 444 -13.85 26.66 -15.08
C ILE A 444 -14.25 25.79 -13.89
N VAL A 445 -15.08 24.77 -14.13
CA VAL A 445 -15.42 23.77 -13.10
C VAL A 445 -14.19 22.93 -12.80
N ILE A 446 -13.87 22.78 -11.53
CA ILE A 446 -12.81 21.89 -11.06
C ILE A 446 -13.43 20.53 -10.79
N ALA A 447 -12.95 19.49 -11.48
CA ALA A 447 -13.47 18.12 -11.33
C ALA A 447 -13.31 17.64 -9.87
N ASN A 448 -14.30 16.85 -9.41
CA ASN A 448 -14.39 16.36 -8.02
C ASN A 448 -13.14 15.61 -7.56
#